data_AF-A0A3L6LCR1-F1
#
_entry.id   AF-A0A3L6LCR1-F1
#
_cell.length_a   1.000
_cell.length_b   1.000
_cell.length_c   1.000
_cell.angle_alpha   90.00
_cell.angle_beta   90.00
_cell.angle_gamma   90.00
#
_symmetry.space_group_name_H-M   'P 1'
#
loop_
_entity.id
_entity.type
_entity.pdbx_description
1 polymer ?
#
loop_
_entity_poly.entity_id
_entity_poly.type
_entity_poly.pdbx_seq_one_letter_code
_entity_poly.pdbx_strand_id
1 'polypeptide(L)'
;MALMWRWVSLGGWCGPHLMLSKLNAPISAVKLPFDMARCSFDGLLEFTNRGFDEGFFPGPLQSRPFTPDAASIWLLFRGQHTCITHFNLNNDNIVQEFINRFDAWERMLLHPSHPVTFLRTSIAEDASEEVELIPQFHSALQEKSAGRLKFRTVMVLHDQGPTTCRVAEFTAQDAAGAPCVVWNLALDKSLPSTASLLDRCHDGYAQIISEMSSEGAWQFSTRFLCLPAPKPYTNLSRVEGVPALRGSCTGFGTTHAARLGRCLSCGATDGHKVVQDAFDTKRPWETAEEVVLVEKLFQAGGDEVAAVEAAALELKRGANEVLLRLRYVTQC
;
A
#
# COMPACT_ATOMS: atom_id res chain seq x y z
N MET A 1 31.39 11.33 11.01
CA MET A 1 30.57 10.11 10.97
C MET A 1 29.81 10.11 9.66
N ALA A 2 29.86 9.03 8.88
CA ALA A 2 28.99 8.89 7.72
C ALA A 2 27.53 8.91 8.18
N LEU A 3 26.68 9.70 7.52
CA LEU A 3 25.25 9.72 7.85
C LEU A 3 24.64 8.37 7.46
N MET A 4 24.00 7.72 8.42
CA MET A 4 23.33 6.44 8.21
C MET A 4 22.04 6.65 7.40
N TRP A 5 21.92 5.94 6.28
CA TRP A 5 20.71 5.93 5.46
C TRP A 5 19.57 5.26 6.22
N ARG A 6 18.39 5.90 6.22
CA ARG A 6 17.17 5.33 6.79
C ARG A 6 16.27 4.78 5.70
N TRP A 7 15.63 3.66 5.97
CA TRP A 7 14.62 3.11 5.09
C TRP A 7 13.26 3.75 5.35
N VAL A 8 12.57 4.13 4.27
CA VAL A 8 11.21 4.67 4.30
C VAL A 8 10.37 3.93 3.28
N SER A 9 9.21 3.42 3.71
CA SER A 9 8.25 2.82 2.78
C SER A 9 7.52 3.91 1.99
N LEU A 10 7.44 3.73 0.68
CA LEU A 10 6.50 4.43 -0.21
C LEU A 10 5.24 3.59 -0.47
N GLY A 11 5.03 2.56 0.35
CA GLY A 11 3.90 1.67 0.27
C GLY A 11 3.77 0.93 -1.06
N GLY A 12 2.57 0.98 -1.60
CA GLY A 12 2.02 0.07 -2.60
C GLY A 12 1.09 -0.92 -1.91
N TRP A 13 1.58 -1.49 -0.82
CA TRP A 13 0.78 -2.16 0.20
C TRP A 13 1.53 -2.09 1.53
N CYS A 14 1.01 -2.68 2.60
CA CYS A 14 1.68 -2.67 3.91
C CYS A 14 2.99 -3.50 3.95
N GLY A 15 3.20 -4.40 2.98
CA GLY A 15 4.32 -5.34 2.95
C GLY A 15 5.72 -4.72 3.09
N PRO A 16 6.07 -3.62 2.40
CA PRO A 16 7.42 -3.05 2.49
C PRO A 16 7.74 -2.54 3.89
N HIS A 17 6.83 -1.84 4.56
CA HIS A 17 7.04 -1.41 5.94
C HIS A 17 7.13 -2.60 6.91
N LEU A 18 6.23 -3.59 6.76
CA LEU A 18 6.26 -4.81 7.56
C LEU A 18 7.56 -5.59 7.37
N MET A 19 8.08 -5.66 6.14
CA MET A 19 9.35 -6.32 5.83
C MET A 19 10.54 -5.58 6.41
N LEU A 20 10.59 -4.25 6.26
CA LEU A 20 11.64 -3.44 6.86
C LEU A 20 11.68 -3.63 8.39
N SER A 21 10.51 -3.67 9.04
CA SER A 21 10.40 -3.94 10.48
C SER A 21 10.83 -5.36 10.84
N LYS A 22 10.31 -6.38 10.13
CA LYS A 22 10.61 -7.80 10.37
C LYS A 22 12.11 -8.11 10.20
N LEU A 23 12.78 -7.43 9.27
CA LEU A 23 14.20 -7.61 8.96
C LEU A 23 15.12 -6.68 9.75
N ASN A 24 14.59 -5.94 10.74
CA ASN A 24 15.33 -4.98 11.55
C ASN A 24 16.12 -3.95 10.73
N ALA A 25 15.58 -3.55 9.57
CA ALA A 25 16.17 -2.49 8.78
C ALA A 25 16.13 -1.16 9.55
N PRO A 26 17.09 -0.26 9.35
CA PRO A 26 17.10 1.02 10.04
C PRO A 26 16.01 1.95 9.50
N ILE A 27 14.82 1.86 10.06
CA ILE A 27 13.66 2.67 9.69
C ILE A 27 13.55 3.93 10.53
N SER A 28 12.75 4.89 10.04
CA SER A 28 12.30 6.01 10.87
C SER A 28 11.47 5.50 12.05
N ALA A 29 11.74 6.03 13.26
CA ALA A 29 10.88 5.79 14.43
C ALA A 29 9.49 6.42 14.27
N VAL A 30 9.38 7.45 13.41
CA VAL A 30 8.12 8.09 13.09
C VAL A 30 7.48 7.34 11.93
N LYS A 31 6.25 6.85 12.15
CA LYS A 31 5.42 6.24 11.11
C LYS A 31 5.03 7.27 10.06
N LEU A 32 4.94 6.82 8.83
CA LEU A 32 4.60 7.63 7.66
C LEU A 32 3.29 7.17 7.02
N PRO A 33 2.68 7.98 6.13
CA PRO A 33 1.34 7.73 5.62
C PRO A 33 1.24 6.43 4.83
N PHE A 34 2.28 6.12 4.06
CA PHE A 34 2.30 5.00 3.12
C PHE A 34 2.72 3.66 3.75
N ASP A 35 3.10 3.65 5.02
CA ASP A 35 3.48 2.42 5.74
C ASP A 35 2.34 1.39 5.79
N MET A 36 1.09 1.87 5.78
CA MET A 36 -0.11 1.07 6.09
C MET A 36 -1.23 1.24 5.06
N ALA A 37 -0.98 1.94 3.95
CA ALA A 37 -1.95 2.15 2.90
C ALA A 37 -1.47 1.45 1.61
N ARG A 38 -2.38 0.77 0.92
CA ARG A 38 -2.15 0.53 -0.51
C ARG A 38 -2.28 1.88 -1.21
N CYS A 39 -1.34 2.23 -2.07
CA CYS A 39 -1.28 3.54 -2.71
C CYS A 39 -0.76 3.40 -4.13
N SER A 40 -1.39 4.03 -5.11
CA SER A 40 -0.83 4.13 -6.45
C SER A 40 0.38 5.05 -6.47
N PHE A 41 1.27 4.86 -7.45
CA PHE A 41 2.48 5.69 -7.56
C PHE A 41 2.17 7.11 -8.05
N ASP A 42 1.20 7.26 -8.95
CA ASP A 42 0.69 8.59 -9.34
C ASP A 42 -0.05 9.29 -8.19
N GLY A 43 -0.58 8.52 -7.24
CA GLY A 43 -1.07 9.03 -5.96
C GLY A 43 0.05 9.61 -5.09
N LEU A 44 1.21 8.92 -4.98
CA LEU A 44 2.38 9.46 -4.25
C LEU A 44 2.82 10.82 -4.82
N LEU A 45 2.81 10.95 -6.15
CA LEU A 45 3.07 12.20 -6.84
C LEU A 45 2.06 13.29 -6.45
N GLU A 46 0.76 12.99 -6.53
CA GLU A 46 -0.29 13.96 -6.18
C GLU A 46 -0.16 14.41 -4.72
N PHE A 47 0.05 13.47 -3.79
CA PHE A 47 0.22 13.77 -2.37
C PHE A 47 1.49 14.57 -2.05
N THR A 48 2.59 14.28 -2.75
CA THR A 48 3.84 15.03 -2.56
C THR A 48 3.68 16.49 -3.03
N ASN A 49 2.98 16.69 -4.14
CA ASN A 49 2.81 18.00 -4.75
C ASN A 49 1.71 18.84 -4.09
N ARG A 50 0.62 18.20 -3.63
CA ARG A 50 -0.60 18.89 -3.22
C ARG A 50 -1.06 18.61 -1.79
N GLY A 51 -0.36 17.74 -1.06
CA GLY A 51 -0.77 17.31 0.26
C GLY A 51 -1.86 16.24 0.22
N PHE A 52 -2.43 15.92 1.37
CA PHE A 52 -3.27 14.73 1.59
C PHE A 52 -4.78 15.01 1.69
N ASP A 53 -5.20 16.26 1.45
CA ASP A 53 -6.58 16.70 1.66
C ASP A 53 -7.58 15.99 0.74
N GLU A 54 -7.17 15.67 -0.49
CA GLU A 54 -8.01 15.03 -1.49
C GLU A 54 -7.48 13.65 -1.89
N GLY A 55 -8.39 12.66 -1.98
CA GLY A 55 -8.12 11.36 -2.58
C GLY A 55 -7.39 10.34 -1.70
N PHE A 56 -6.88 10.71 -0.52
CA PHE A 56 -6.30 9.77 0.45
C PHE A 56 -7.35 9.03 1.29
N PHE A 57 -8.43 9.71 1.69
CA PHE A 57 -9.57 9.07 2.35
C PHE A 57 -10.69 8.77 1.33
N PRO A 58 -11.70 7.95 1.68
CA PRO A 58 -12.84 7.67 0.79
C PRO A 58 -13.63 8.90 0.35
N GLY A 59 -13.56 9.98 1.13
CA GLY A 59 -14.12 11.29 0.85
C GLY A 59 -13.65 12.31 1.90
N PRO A 60 -14.21 13.53 1.89
CA PRO A 60 -13.91 14.53 2.92
C PRO A 60 -14.17 14.00 4.33
N LEU A 61 -13.31 14.30 5.30
CA LEU A 61 -13.47 13.79 6.68
C LEU A 61 -14.79 14.17 7.35
N GLN A 62 -15.43 15.24 6.89
CA GLN A 62 -16.75 15.71 7.35
C GLN A 62 -17.90 14.83 6.86
N SER A 63 -17.68 13.99 5.84
CA SER A 63 -18.70 13.06 5.32
C SER A 63 -18.68 11.70 6.04
N ARG A 64 -17.97 11.59 7.17
CA ARG A 64 -18.00 10.39 8.01
C ARG A 64 -19.40 10.22 8.66
N PRO A 65 -19.85 8.98 8.93
CA PRO A 65 -19.10 7.74 8.77
C PRO A 65 -18.99 7.29 7.30
N PHE A 66 -17.80 6.82 6.93
CA PHE A 66 -17.56 6.13 5.68
C PHE A 66 -18.10 4.70 5.74
N THR A 67 -18.72 4.26 4.65
CA THR A 67 -19.10 2.85 4.45
C THR A 67 -17.93 2.11 3.81
N PRO A 68 -17.35 1.08 4.46
CA PRO A 68 -16.32 0.26 3.83
C PRO A 68 -16.92 -0.61 2.73
N ASP A 69 -16.10 -0.98 1.75
CA ASP A 69 -16.43 -2.03 0.80
C ASP A 69 -16.01 -3.40 1.37
N ALA A 70 -16.94 -4.33 1.48
CA ALA A 70 -16.62 -5.69 1.91
C ALA A 70 -16.02 -6.51 0.76
N ALA A 71 -14.83 -7.08 0.98
CA ALA A 71 -14.14 -7.95 0.02
C ALA A 71 -13.62 -9.20 0.75
N SER A 72 -14.32 -10.33 0.56
CA SER A 72 -14.08 -11.55 1.34
C SER A 72 -14.17 -11.26 2.84
N ILE A 73 -13.07 -11.45 3.58
CA ILE A 73 -12.94 -11.17 5.01
C ILE A 73 -12.55 -9.71 5.32
N TRP A 74 -12.29 -8.87 4.32
CA TRP A 74 -11.75 -7.54 4.49
C TRP A 74 -12.84 -6.46 4.44
N LEU A 75 -12.64 -5.39 5.24
CA LEU A 75 -13.37 -4.13 5.10
C LEU A 75 -12.44 -3.08 4.51
N LEU A 76 -12.71 -2.66 3.28
CA LEU A 76 -11.83 -1.77 2.52
C LEU A 76 -12.34 -0.33 2.57
N PHE A 77 -11.54 0.57 3.12
CA PHE A 77 -11.78 2.01 2.96
C PHE A 77 -10.98 2.52 1.77
N ARG A 78 -11.64 2.59 0.61
CA ARG A 78 -11.02 2.94 -0.66
C ARG A 78 -11.19 4.42 -0.97
N GLY A 79 -10.07 5.14 -1.09
CA GLY A 79 -9.98 6.49 -1.64
C GLY A 79 -9.72 6.47 -3.15
N GLN A 80 -9.45 7.64 -3.70
CA GLN A 80 -9.10 7.80 -5.11
C GLN A 80 -7.76 7.13 -5.42
N HIS A 81 -6.76 7.37 -4.57
CA HIS A 81 -5.37 6.95 -4.75
C HIS A 81 -4.94 5.84 -3.79
N THR A 82 -5.74 5.57 -2.77
CA THR A 82 -5.38 4.71 -1.62
C THR A 82 -6.46 3.70 -1.26
N CYS A 83 -6.03 2.64 -0.58
CA CYS A 83 -6.89 1.71 0.14
C CYS A 83 -6.33 1.50 1.54
N ILE A 84 -7.18 1.69 2.54
CA ILE A 84 -6.84 1.46 3.93
C ILE A 84 -7.61 0.21 4.39
N THR A 85 -6.87 -0.76 4.88
CA THR A 85 -7.37 -2.02 5.47
C THR A 85 -7.00 -2.06 6.95
N HIS A 86 -7.67 -2.91 7.76
CA HIS A 86 -7.39 -3.11 9.19
C HIS A 86 -7.64 -1.93 10.13
N PHE A 87 -7.92 -0.73 9.60
CA PHE A 87 -8.15 0.48 10.38
C PHE A 87 -9.59 0.97 10.22
N ASN A 88 -10.24 1.26 11.34
CA ASN A 88 -11.54 1.92 11.32
C ASN A 88 -11.40 3.43 11.11
N LEU A 89 -11.58 3.89 9.86
CA LEU A 89 -11.53 5.33 9.53
C LEU A 89 -12.68 6.16 10.12
N ASN A 90 -13.68 5.51 10.72
CA ASN A 90 -14.73 6.21 11.46
C ASN A 90 -14.30 6.52 12.91
N ASN A 91 -13.15 6.01 13.35
CA ASN A 91 -12.55 6.33 14.64
C ASN A 91 -11.65 7.58 14.53
N ASP A 92 -11.95 8.60 15.34
CA ASP A 92 -11.19 9.86 15.36
C ASP A 92 -9.72 9.69 15.72
N ASN A 93 -9.39 8.73 16.59
CA ASN A 93 -7.99 8.47 16.97
C ASN A 93 -7.18 7.95 15.79
N ILE A 94 -7.79 7.10 14.95
CA ILE A 94 -7.17 6.57 13.74
C ILE A 94 -6.96 7.68 12.72
N VAL A 95 -7.97 8.53 12.50
CA VAL A 95 -7.85 9.69 11.60
C VAL A 95 -6.74 10.63 12.09
N GLN A 96 -6.67 10.90 13.39
CA GLN A 96 -5.63 11.73 13.96
C GLN A 96 -4.23 11.10 13.80
N GLU A 97 -4.11 9.77 13.89
CA GLU A 97 -2.84 9.08 13.60
C GLU A 97 -2.40 9.32 12.15
N PHE A 98 -3.32 9.27 11.18
CA PHE A 98 -3.00 9.58 9.78
C PHE A 98 -2.60 11.05 9.58
N ILE A 99 -3.30 12.00 10.22
CA ILE A 99 -2.93 13.43 10.17
C ILE A 99 -1.50 13.63 10.69
N ASN A 100 -1.16 13.02 11.82
CA ASN A 100 0.20 13.09 12.38
C ASN A 100 1.25 12.48 11.43
N ARG A 101 0.89 11.44 10.67
CA ARG A 101 1.76 10.83 9.66
C ARG A 101 1.93 11.76 8.45
N PHE A 102 0.90 12.50 8.04
CA PHE A 102 1.00 13.50 6.96
C PHE A 102 1.98 14.61 7.37
N ASP A 103 1.87 15.12 8.60
CA ASP A 103 2.80 16.11 9.14
C ASP A 103 4.24 15.58 9.21
N ALA A 104 4.40 14.30 9.56
CA ALA A 104 5.70 13.65 9.59
C ALA A 104 6.32 13.53 8.19
N TRP A 105 5.51 13.22 7.17
CA TRP A 105 5.93 13.19 5.77
C TRP A 105 6.39 14.59 5.31
N GLU A 106 5.57 15.61 5.51
CA GLU A 106 5.91 16.99 5.16
C GLU A 106 7.18 17.46 5.86
N ARG A 107 7.32 17.17 7.16
CA ARG A 107 8.51 17.50 7.94
C ARG A 107 9.76 16.80 7.41
N MET A 108 9.67 15.53 7.00
CA MET A 108 10.80 14.79 6.43
C MET A 108 11.30 15.45 5.14
N LEU A 109 10.38 15.94 4.30
CA LEU A 109 10.74 16.59 3.04
C LEU A 109 11.27 18.02 3.25
N LEU A 110 10.61 18.81 4.12
CA LEU A 110 10.92 20.22 4.33
C LEU A 110 12.08 20.45 5.32
N HIS A 111 12.34 19.52 6.22
CA HIS A 111 13.40 19.61 7.23
C HIS A 111 14.16 18.28 7.33
N PRO A 112 14.83 17.86 6.24
CA PRO A 112 15.50 16.57 6.19
C PRO A 112 16.65 16.53 7.20
N SER A 113 16.66 15.49 8.04
CA SER A 113 17.70 15.29 9.05
C SER A 113 18.69 14.17 8.68
N HIS A 114 18.27 13.24 7.82
CA HIS A 114 19.03 12.05 7.45
C HIS A 114 18.78 11.72 5.97
N PRO A 115 19.73 11.07 5.28
CA PRO A 115 19.50 10.56 3.94
C PRO A 115 18.53 9.37 3.98
N VAL A 116 17.72 9.21 2.92
CA VAL A 116 16.62 8.23 2.86
C VAL A 116 16.78 7.25 1.71
N THR A 117 16.66 5.95 1.99
CA THR A 117 16.41 4.93 0.98
C THR A 117 14.93 4.63 0.96
N PHE A 118 14.25 5.08 -0.10
CA PHE A 118 12.84 4.77 -0.31
C PHE A 118 12.68 3.33 -0.80
N LEU A 119 11.71 2.61 -0.25
CA LEU A 119 11.30 1.29 -0.72
C LEU A 119 9.85 1.33 -1.22
N ARG A 120 9.67 1.13 -2.52
CA ARG A 120 8.37 1.08 -3.20
C ARG A 120 8.11 -0.33 -3.70
N THR A 121 6.88 -0.83 -3.56
CA THR A 121 6.43 -1.99 -4.33
C THR A 121 5.39 -1.56 -5.35
N SER A 122 5.61 -1.92 -6.62
CA SER A 122 4.67 -1.62 -7.70
C SER A 122 3.35 -2.32 -7.47
N ILE A 123 2.25 -1.60 -7.61
CA ILE A 123 0.91 -2.17 -7.55
C ILE A 123 0.24 -2.23 -8.91
N ALA A 124 0.70 -1.42 -9.86
CA ALA A 124 0.19 -1.42 -11.21
C ALA A 124 0.26 -2.82 -11.82
N GLU A 125 -0.82 -3.18 -12.52
CA GLU A 125 -0.93 -4.43 -13.24
C GLU A 125 0.19 -4.55 -14.28
N ASP A 126 0.49 -3.45 -14.99
CA ASP A 126 1.72 -3.28 -15.75
C ASP A 126 2.71 -2.43 -14.94
N ALA A 127 3.75 -3.10 -14.43
CA ALA A 127 4.79 -2.45 -13.63
C ALA A 127 5.58 -1.36 -14.38
N SER A 128 5.63 -1.41 -15.72
CA SER A 128 6.34 -0.40 -16.50
C SER A 128 5.72 0.99 -16.34
N GLU A 129 4.39 1.05 -16.16
CA GLU A 129 3.66 2.30 -15.95
C GLU A 129 4.16 3.06 -14.70
N GLU A 130 4.44 2.36 -13.60
CA GLU A 130 5.01 3.00 -12.39
C GLU A 130 6.50 3.31 -12.56
N VAL A 131 7.27 2.47 -13.25
CA VAL A 131 8.72 2.70 -13.46
C VAL A 131 8.95 3.97 -14.28
N GLU A 132 8.10 4.25 -15.27
CA GLU A 132 8.17 5.47 -16.09
C GLU A 132 7.92 6.76 -15.30
N LEU A 133 7.25 6.67 -14.14
CA LEU A 133 6.99 7.83 -13.28
C LEU A 133 8.14 8.17 -12.32
N ILE A 134 9.18 7.33 -12.21
CA ILE A 134 10.29 7.54 -11.27
C ILE A 134 10.92 8.94 -11.43
N PRO A 135 11.28 9.42 -12.65
CA PRO A 135 11.88 10.75 -12.80
C PRO A 135 10.95 11.88 -12.34
N GLN A 136 9.65 11.75 -12.57
CA GLN A 136 8.66 12.73 -12.13
C GLN A 136 8.56 12.77 -10.61
N PHE A 137 8.59 11.60 -9.96
CA PHE A 137 8.53 11.50 -8.50
C PHE A 137 9.79 12.04 -7.84
N HIS A 138 10.96 11.71 -8.39
CA HIS A 138 12.23 12.28 -7.92
C HIS A 138 12.26 13.80 -8.09
N SER A 139 11.77 14.32 -9.22
CA SER A 139 11.66 15.78 -9.44
C SER A 139 10.77 16.44 -8.39
N ALA A 140 9.59 15.86 -8.10
CA ALA A 140 8.67 16.36 -7.08
C ALA A 140 9.32 16.40 -5.67
N LEU A 141 10.05 15.35 -5.29
CA LEU A 141 10.79 15.33 -4.02
C LEU A 141 11.90 16.38 -3.96
N GLN A 142 12.63 16.59 -5.07
CA GLN A 142 13.66 17.62 -5.13
C GLN A 142 13.07 19.02 -5.03
N GLU A 143 11.99 19.30 -5.76
CA GLU A 143 11.29 20.57 -5.71
C GLU A 143 10.77 20.85 -4.29
N LYS A 144 10.00 19.89 -3.74
CA LYS A 144 9.41 20.00 -2.39
C LYS A 144 10.46 20.21 -1.30
N SER A 145 11.60 19.52 -1.40
CA SER A 145 12.70 19.65 -0.41
C SER A 145 13.65 20.82 -0.69
N ALA A 146 13.47 21.56 -1.79
CA ALA A 146 14.43 22.52 -2.32
C ALA A 146 15.85 21.91 -2.48
N GLY A 147 15.92 20.67 -2.94
CA GLY A 147 17.15 19.89 -3.14
C GLY A 147 17.88 19.48 -1.86
N ARG A 148 17.31 19.73 -0.67
CA ARG A 148 17.96 19.44 0.62
C ARG A 148 17.87 17.98 1.04
N LEU A 149 16.82 17.27 0.60
CA LEU A 149 16.67 15.85 0.92
C LEU A 149 17.62 15.03 0.06
N LYS A 150 18.55 14.32 0.70
CA LYS A 150 19.34 13.27 0.04
C LYS A 150 18.53 11.99 0.05
N PHE A 151 18.24 11.44 -1.12
CA PHE A 151 17.49 10.20 -1.21
C PHE A 151 17.97 9.31 -2.36
N ARG A 152 17.56 8.06 -2.29
CA ARG A 152 17.72 7.03 -3.33
C ARG A 152 16.52 6.09 -3.26
N THR A 153 16.18 5.43 -4.36
CA THR A 153 14.93 4.65 -4.43
C THR A 153 15.19 3.22 -4.85
N VAL A 154 14.58 2.29 -4.12
CA VAL A 154 14.47 0.88 -4.49
C VAL A 154 13.00 0.62 -4.83
N MET A 155 12.74 0.20 -6.06
CA MET A 155 11.42 -0.20 -6.51
C MET A 155 11.37 -1.71 -6.71
N VAL A 156 10.30 -2.36 -6.26
CA VAL A 156 10.14 -3.81 -6.27
C VAL A 156 8.94 -4.18 -7.11
N LEU A 157 9.17 -5.06 -8.09
CA LEU A 157 8.16 -5.65 -8.98
C LEU A 157 7.97 -7.11 -8.56
N HIS A 158 6.75 -7.52 -8.26
CA HIS A 158 6.50 -8.90 -7.82
C HIS A 158 6.33 -9.85 -9.01
N ASP A 159 6.96 -11.02 -8.89
CA ASP A 159 6.75 -12.20 -9.73
C ASP A 159 6.95 -11.96 -11.25
N GLN A 160 7.85 -11.06 -11.66
CA GLN A 160 8.18 -10.78 -13.07
C GLN A 160 9.31 -11.67 -13.63
N GLY A 161 9.75 -12.65 -12.84
CA GLY A 161 10.83 -13.57 -13.20
C GLY A 161 11.08 -14.62 -12.13
N PRO A 162 11.83 -15.68 -12.45
CA PRO A 162 12.04 -16.83 -11.55
C PRO A 162 13.00 -16.54 -10.38
N THR A 163 13.78 -15.47 -10.45
CA THR A 163 14.80 -15.14 -9.44
C THR A 163 14.68 -13.68 -9.00
N THR A 164 15.00 -13.42 -7.73
CA THR A 164 15.10 -12.05 -7.21
C THR A 164 16.37 -11.40 -7.74
N CYS A 165 16.23 -10.39 -8.60
CA CYS A 165 17.34 -9.75 -9.29
C CYS A 165 17.01 -8.31 -9.72
N ARG A 166 18.04 -7.50 -9.95
CA ARG A 166 17.90 -6.16 -10.54
C ARG A 166 17.43 -6.29 -11.98
N VAL A 167 16.42 -5.52 -12.36
CA VAL A 167 15.84 -5.49 -13.72
C VAL A 167 15.90 -4.12 -14.37
N ALA A 168 16.15 -3.06 -13.60
CA ALA A 168 16.49 -1.73 -14.11
C ALA A 168 17.39 -0.99 -13.12
N GLU A 169 18.22 -0.11 -13.62
CA GLU A 169 19.12 0.73 -12.83
C GLU A 169 19.16 2.12 -13.49
N PHE A 170 18.89 3.16 -12.72
CA PHE A 170 18.87 4.54 -13.20
C PHE A 170 19.84 5.34 -12.35
N THR A 171 20.86 5.91 -12.98
CA THR A 171 21.78 6.81 -12.28
C THR A 171 21.04 8.08 -11.83
N ALA A 172 21.66 8.87 -10.96
CA ALA A 172 21.10 10.16 -10.57
C ALA A 172 20.80 11.05 -11.80
N GLN A 173 21.61 11.01 -12.86
CA GLN A 173 21.35 11.80 -14.06
C GLN A 173 20.04 11.39 -14.76
N ASP A 174 19.78 10.10 -14.87
CA ASP A 174 18.63 9.57 -15.61
C ASP A 174 17.35 9.47 -14.78
N ALA A 175 17.46 9.56 -13.45
CA ALA A 175 16.33 9.56 -12.51
C ALA A 175 16.21 10.89 -11.76
N ALA A 176 16.36 12.02 -12.47
CA ALA A 176 16.10 13.37 -11.94
C ALA A 176 16.81 13.68 -10.61
N GLY A 177 18.12 13.44 -10.59
CA GLY A 177 19.08 13.80 -9.56
C GLY A 177 19.19 12.86 -8.35
N ALA A 178 18.50 11.72 -8.35
CA ALA A 178 18.67 10.67 -7.34
C ALA A 178 18.64 9.27 -7.98
N PRO A 179 19.53 8.34 -7.59
CA PRO A 179 19.58 7.03 -8.23
C PRO A 179 18.39 6.16 -7.85
N CYS A 180 17.99 5.28 -8.77
CA CYS A 180 16.96 4.27 -8.54
C CYS A 180 17.40 2.89 -9.03
N VAL A 181 17.10 1.84 -8.26
CA VAL A 181 17.24 0.45 -8.69
C VAL A 181 15.88 -0.23 -8.64
N VAL A 182 15.50 -0.86 -9.75
CA VAL A 182 14.27 -1.65 -9.87
C VAL A 182 14.62 -3.13 -9.79
N TRP A 183 13.93 -3.85 -8.90
CA TRP A 183 14.11 -5.26 -8.63
C TRP A 183 12.90 -6.06 -9.06
N ASN A 184 13.13 -7.19 -9.71
CA ASN A 184 12.17 -8.28 -9.67
C ASN A 184 12.32 -9.00 -8.32
N LEU A 185 11.20 -9.27 -7.66
CA LEU A 185 11.11 -10.14 -6.50
C LEU A 185 10.43 -11.43 -6.91
N ALA A 186 11.16 -12.54 -6.82
CA ALA A 186 10.57 -13.86 -7.02
C ALA A 186 9.82 -14.28 -5.76
N LEU A 187 8.58 -14.76 -5.94
CA LEU A 187 7.81 -15.35 -4.86
C LEU A 187 8.37 -16.72 -4.51
N ASP A 188 8.41 -17.04 -3.22
CA ASP A 188 8.62 -18.41 -2.78
C ASP A 188 7.40 -19.25 -3.19
N LYS A 189 7.63 -20.17 -4.13
CA LYS A 189 6.64 -21.12 -4.66
C LYS A 189 6.70 -22.47 -3.95
N SER A 190 7.65 -22.67 -3.04
CA SER A 190 7.73 -23.88 -2.20
C SER A 190 6.74 -23.84 -1.03
N LEU A 191 6.35 -22.64 -0.59
CA LEU A 191 5.33 -22.44 0.43
C LEU A 191 3.93 -22.85 -0.05
N PRO A 192 3.06 -23.32 0.86
CA PRO A 192 1.68 -23.68 0.51
C PRO A 192 0.90 -22.47 -0.01
N SER A 193 -0.15 -22.72 -0.79
CA SER A 193 -1.02 -21.67 -1.33
C SER A 193 -1.73 -20.84 -0.25
N THR A 194 -1.82 -21.35 0.97
CA THR A 194 -2.36 -20.67 2.14
C THR A 194 -1.37 -19.73 2.83
N ALA A 195 -0.09 -19.78 2.46
CA ALA A 195 0.91 -18.86 2.99
C ALA A 195 0.60 -17.42 2.57
N SER A 196 0.80 -16.47 3.50
CA SER A 196 0.55 -15.08 3.21
C SER A 196 1.48 -14.57 2.11
N LEU A 197 1.06 -13.53 1.38
CA LEU A 197 1.94 -12.85 0.42
C LEU A 197 3.21 -12.34 1.12
N LEU A 198 3.09 -11.91 2.38
CA LEU A 198 4.21 -11.42 3.18
C LEU A 198 5.27 -12.52 3.39
N ASP A 199 4.84 -13.74 3.73
CA ASP A 199 5.75 -14.88 3.89
C ASP A 199 6.41 -15.27 2.57
N ARG A 200 5.63 -15.32 1.48
CA ARG A 200 6.12 -15.68 0.15
C ARG A 200 7.12 -14.67 -0.42
N CYS A 201 7.12 -13.42 0.05
CA CYS A 201 8.06 -12.40 -0.40
C CYS A 201 9.26 -12.22 0.53
N HIS A 202 9.29 -12.90 1.68
CA HIS A 202 10.26 -12.65 2.75
C HIS A 202 11.72 -12.68 2.26
N ASP A 203 12.13 -13.78 1.65
CA ASP A 203 13.53 -13.98 1.24
C ASP A 203 13.95 -13.01 0.13
N GLY A 204 13.01 -12.69 -0.77
CA GLY A 204 13.23 -11.69 -1.80
C GLY A 204 13.48 -10.29 -1.23
N TYR A 205 12.64 -9.84 -0.30
CA TYR A 205 12.87 -8.56 0.39
C TYR A 205 14.14 -8.59 1.25
N ALA A 206 14.45 -9.70 1.91
CA ALA A 206 15.67 -9.86 2.70
C ALA A 206 16.92 -9.68 1.83
N GLN A 207 16.95 -10.30 0.65
CA GLN A 207 18.02 -10.12 -0.33
C GLN A 207 18.13 -8.65 -0.78
N ILE A 208 17.01 -8.06 -1.22
CA ILE A 208 16.97 -6.67 -1.72
C ILE A 208 17.46 -5.68 -0.66
N ILE A 209 16.91 -5.76 0.56
CA ILE A 209 17.25 -4.84 1.65
C ILE A 209 18.71 -5.01 2.07
N SER A 210 19.19 -6.24 2.18
CA SER A 210 20.59 -6.54 2.51
C SER A 210 21.55 -5.95 1.48
N GLU A 211 21.32 -6.22 0.19
CA GLU A 211 22.18 -5.75 -0.89
C GLU A 211 22.15 -4.23 -1.00
N MET A 212 20.95 -3.63 -1.06
CA MET A 212 20.80 -2.19 -1.28
C MET A 212 21.15 -1.35 -0.04
N SER A 213 21.42 -1.98 1.11
CA SER A 213 22.00 -1.30 2.28
C SER A 213 23.52 -1.06 2.14
N SER A 214 24.20 -1.75 1.22
CA SER A 214 25.61 -1.53 0.93
C SER A 214 25.82 -0.35 -0.01
N GLU A 215 26.75 0.56 0.30
CA GLU A 215 27.08 1.68 -0.58
C GLU A 215 27.62 1.24 -1.95
N GLY A 216 28.31 0.09 -2.02
CA GLY A 216 28.79 -0.48 -3.28
C GLY A 216 27.66 -0.87 -4.23
N ALA A 217 26.47 -1.18 -3.71
CA ALA A 217 25.32 -1.55 -4.52
C ALA A 217 24.79 -0.41 -5.40
N TRP A 218 25.19 0.84 -5.10
CA TRP A 218 24.76 2.06 -5.80
C TRP A 218 25.77 2.54 -6.84
N GLN A 219 26.78 1.72 -7.16
CA GLN A 219 27.77 1.98 -8.21
C GLN A 219 27.41 1.17 -9.45
N PHE A 220 26.71 1.80 -10.38
CA PHE A 220 26.25 1.17 -11.62
C PHE A 220 26.14 2.21 -12.74
N SER A 221 26.07 1.74 -13.98
CA SER A 221 25.62 2.54 -15.13
C SER A 221 24.13 2.31 -15.37
N THR A 222 23.47 3.26 -16.00
CA THR A 222 22.05 3.13 -16.32
C THR A 222 21.79 1.91 -17.21
N ARG A 223 20.76 1.15 -16.84
CA ARG A 223 20.23 0.00 -17.55
C ARG A 223 18.71 0.11 -17.53
N PHE A 224 18.12 0.28 -18.70
CA PHE A 224 16.66 0.37 -18.84
C PHE A 224 15.97 -0.93 -18.40
N LEU A 225 14.69 -0.79 -18.07
CA LEU A 225 13.86 -1.90 -17.61
C LEU A 225 13.88 -3.05 -18.61
N CYS A 226 14.33 -4.21 -18.14
CA CYS A 226 14.35 -5.44 -18.90
C CYS A 226 13.76 -6.56 -18.02
N LEU A 227 12.49 -6.90 -18.29
CA LEU A 227 11.80 -7.97 -17.59
C LEU A 227 12.01 -9.30 -18.31
N PRO A 228 12.47 -10.36 -17.62
CA PRO A 228 12.64 -11.68 -18.25
C PRO A 228 11.31 -12.27 -18.76
N ALA A 229 10.22 -12.02 -18.05
CA ALA A 229 8.89 -12.49 -18.39
C ALA A 229 7.84 -11.44 -17.97
N PRO A 230 7.70 -10.34 -18.74
CA PRO A 230 6.73 -9.30 -18.42
C PRO A 230 5.32 -9.89 -18.43
N LYS A 231 4.59 -9.73 -17.33
CA LYS A 231 3.21 -10.18 -17.23
C LYS A 231 2.38 -9.30 -16.31
N PRO A 232 1.07 -9.19 -16.58
CA PRO A 232 0.14 -8.56 -15.67
C PRO A 232 0.23 -9.16 -14.25
N TYR A 233 0.30 -8.30 -13.24
CA TYR A 233 0.30 -8.71 -11.84
C TYR A 233 -0.80 -7.98 -11.05
N THR A 234 -1.87 -8.69 -10.72
CA THR A 234 -3.09 -8.09 -10.17
C THR A 234 -3.25 -8.21 -8.65
N ASN A 235 -2.41 -9.01 -7.99
CA ASN A 235 -2.56 -9.29 -6.55
C ASN A 235 -2.39 -8.06 -5.65
N LEU A 236 -1.78 -7.00 -6.17
CA LEU A 236 -1.57 -5.74 -5.43
C LEU A 236 -2.55 -4.65 -5.83
N SER A 237 -2.91 -4.55 -7.12
CA SER A 237 -3.96 -3.65 -7.61
C SER A 237 -5.37 -4.07 -7.18
N ARG A 238 -5.54 -5.32 -6.72
CA ARG A 238 -6.81 -5.87 -6.24
C ARG A 238 -6.70 -6.51 -4.87
N VAL A 239 -7.82 -6.53 -4.15
CA VAL A 239 -8.04 -7.30 -2.93
C VAL A 239 -9.19 -8.26 -3.21
N GLU A 240 -8.92 -9.56 -3.27
CA GLU A 240 -9.97 -10.58 -3.49
C GLU A 240 -10.80 -10.30 -4.77
N GLY A 241 -10.12 -9.85 -5.83
CA GLY A 241 -10.74 -9.48 -7.11
C GLY A 241 -11.35 -8.07 -7.16
N VAL A 242 -11.55 -7.40 -6.02
CA VAL A 242 -12.02 -6.01 -5.93
C VAL A 242 -10.86 -5.05 -6.20
N PRO A 243 -10.99 -4.07 -7.12
CA PRO A 243 -10.01 -3.00 -7.27
C PRO A 243 -9.68 -2.33 -5.94
N ALA A 244 -8.40 -2.27 -5.58
CA ALA A 244 -7.96 -1.68 -4.33
C ALA A 244 -8.31 -0.18 -4.28
N LEU A 245 -8.24 0.51 -5.42
CA LEU A 245 -8.40 1.96 -5.51
C LEU A 245 -9.70 2.32 -6.23
N ARG A 246 -10.40 3.37 -5.79
CA ARG A 246 -11.59 3.83 -6.53
C ARG A 246 -11.21 4.38 -7.90
N GLY A 247 -10.04 5.01 -8.00
CA GLY A 247 -9.58 5.64 -9.23
C GLY A 247 -9.16 4.68 -10.34
N SER A 248 -8.88 3.40 -10.05
CA SER A 248 -8.33 2.48 -11.05
C SER A 248 -8.59 1.01 -10.73
N CYS A 249 -8.91 0.25 -11.78
CA CYS A 249 -8.99 -1.22 -11.72
C CYS A 249 -7.63 -1.92 -11.89
N THR A 250 -6.61 -1.20 -12.35
CA THR A 250 -5.27 -1.74 -12.64
C THR A 250 -4.22 -1.25 -11.64
N GLY A 251 -4.58 -0.37 -10.71
CA GLY A 251 -3.64 0.22 -9.74
C GLY A 251 -2.84 1.42 -10.25
N PHE A 252 -3.04 1.82 -11.51
CA PHE A 252 -2.39 2.96 -12.16
C PHE A 252 -3.40 3.96 -12.75
N GLY A 253 -3.00 5.21 -12.93
CA GLY A 253 -3.79 6.24 -13.62
C GLY A 253 -4.92 6.85 -12.77
N THR A 254 -4.85 6.70 -11.46
CA THR A 254 -5.81 7.28 -10.50
C THR A 254 -5.89 8.82 -10.57
N THR A 255 -4.79 9.52 -10.84
CA THR A 255 -4.77 10.99 -10.97
C THR A 255 -5.44 11.44 -12.25
N HIS A 256 -5.23 10.70 -13.35
CA HIS A 256 -5.97 10.93 -14.59
C HIS A 256 -7.45 10.62 -14.40
N ALA A 257 -7.78 9.54 -13.71
CA ALA A 257 -9.17 9.16 -13.45
C ALA A 257 -9.92 10.21 -12.63
N ALA A 258 -9.27 10.83 -11.64
CA ALA A 258 -9.85 11.91 -10.84
C ALA A 258 -10.23 13.11 -11.72
N ARG A 259 -9.34 13.49 -12.66
CA ARG A 259 -9.58 14.60 -13.59
C ARG A 259 -10.65 14.29 -14.64
N LEU A 260 -10.70 13.04 -15.11
CA LEU A 260 -11.64 12.60 -16.14
C LEU A 260 -13.02 12.19 -15.59
N GLY A 261 -13.14 11.99 -14.27
CA GLY A 261 -14.34 11.44 -13.65
C GLY A 261 -14.61 9.97 -13.98
N ARG A 262 -13.62 9.25 -14.52
CA ARG A 262 -13.74 7.83 -14.92
C ARG A 262 -12.39 7.11 -14.90
N CYS A 263 -12.41 5.81 -14.62
CA CYS A 263 -11.24 4.94 -14.71
C CYS A 263 -10.61 5.00 -16.11
N LEU A 264 -9.28 5.18 -16.18
CA LEU A 264 -8.56 5.27 -17.45
C LEU A 264 -8.60 3.96 -18.25
N SER A 265 -8.61 2.82 -17.56
CA SER A 265 -8.54 1.49 -18.18
C SER A 265 -9.91 0.98 -18.65
N CYS A 266 -10.93 0.98 -17.77
CA CYS A 266 -12.24 0.39 -18.08
C CYS A 266 -13.38 1.40 -18.28
N GLY A 267 -13.15 2.69 -18.05
CA GLY A 267 -14.15 3.74 -18.19
C GLY A 267 -15.20 3.82 -17.07
N ALA A 268 -15.10 3.02 -16.01
CA ALA A 268 -16.04 3.07 -14.88
C ALA A 268 -16.06 4.43 -14.19
N THR A 269 -17.27 4.93 -13.87
CA THR A 269 -17.49 6.26 -13.26
C THR A 269 -17.95 6.18 -11.79
N ASP A 270 -18.19 4.98 -11.26
CA ASP A 270 -18.75 4.76 -9.92
C ASP A 270 -17.67 4.44 -8.85
N GLY A 271 -16.40 4.48 -9.25
CA GLY A 271 -15.27 4.09 -8.41
C GLY A 271 -15.13 2.58 -8.26
N HIS A 272 -15.63 1.81 -9.21
CA HIS A 272 -15.69 0.34 -9.17
C HIS A 272 -16.52 -0.12 -7.97
N LYS A 273 -17.82 0.17 -8.02
CA LYS A 273 -18.75 -0.15 -6.93
C LYS A 273 -18.71 -1.64 -6.62
N VAL A 274 -18.62 -1.97 -5.32
CA VAL A 274 -18.58 -3.36 -4.85
C VAL A 274 -19.99 -3.83 -4.52
N VAL A 275 -20.30 -5.07 -4.89
CA VAL A 275 -21.51 -5.78 -4.45
C VAL A 275 -21.23 -6.30 -3.05
N GLN A 276 -21.78 -5.64 -2.04
CA GLN A 276 -21.43 -5.84 -0.62
C GLN A 276 -21.62 -7.29 -0.15
N ASP A 277 -22.66 -7.98 -0.61
CA ASP A 277 -22.99 -9.35 -0.21
C ASP A 277 -22.38 -10.42 -1.13
N ALA A 278 -21.46 -10.06 -2.03
CA ALA A 278 -20.86 -10.98 -2.99
C ALA A 278 -20.08 -12.15 -2.34
N PHE A 279 -19.62 -11.95 -1.10
CA PHE A 279 -18.86 -12.93 -0.33
C PHE A 279 -19.65 -13.51 0.85
N ASP A 280 -20.91 -13.12 1.03
CA ASP A 280 -21.71 -13.61 2.14
C ASP A 280 -22.11 -15.07 1.89
N THR A 281 -21.92 -15.89 2.93
CA THR A 281 -22.33 -17.30 2.90
C THR A 281 -23.84 -17.47 2.99
N LYS A 282 -24.53 -16.46 3.56
CA LYS A 282 -25.99 -16.44 3.77
C LYS A 282 -26.52 -17.60 4.61
N ARG A 283 -25.63 -18.35 5.27
CA ARG A 283 -26.01 -19.45 6.18
C ARG A 283 -26.58 -18.86 7.48
N PRO A 284 -27.59 -19.50 8.09
CA PRO A 284 -28.15 -19.03 9.36
C PRO A 284 -27.09 -18.83 10.44
N TRP A 285 -27.33 -17.88 11.36
CA TRP A 285 -26.44 -17.61 12.48
C TRP A 285 -26.77 -18.51 13.66
N GLU A 286 -25.75 -19.12 14.25
CA GLU A 286 -25.87 -19.85 15.51
C GLU A 286 -25.51 -18.94 16.69
N THR A 287 -26.14 -19.16 17.85
CA THR A 287 -25.84 -18.37 19.06
C THR A 287 -24.35 -18.42 19.45
N ALA A 288 -23.68 -19.56 19.23
CA ALA A 288 -22.25 -19.68 19.47
C ALA A 288 -21.41 -18.75 18.59
N GLU A 289 -21.83 -18.50 17.35
CA GLU A 289 -21.15 -17.56 16.45
C GLU A 289 -21.36 -16.11 16.91
N GLU A 290 -22.56 -15.78 17.39
CA GLU A 290 -22.85 -14.45 17.95
C GLU A 290 -22.00 -14.14 19.18
N VAL A 291 -21.73 -15.15 20.03
CA VAL A 291 -20.77 -15.02 21.14
C VAL A 291 -19.37 -14.68 20.62
N VAL A 292 -18.89 -15.37 19.59
CA VAL A 292 -17.59 -15.07 18.96
C VAL A 292 -17.52 -13.61 18.48
N LEU A 293 -18.59 -13.08 17.89
CA LEU A 293 -18.61 -11.68 17.43
C LEU A 293 -18.36 -10.68 18.57
N VAL A 294 -19.07 -10.86 19.69
CA VAL A 294 -18.94 -9.99 20.87
C VAL A 294 -17.56 -10.15 21.52
N GLU A 295 -17.05 -11.38 21.60
CA GLU A 295 -15.70 -11.66 22.10
C GLU A 295 -14.62 -10.97 21.25
N LYS A 296 -14.72 -11.04 19.92
CA LYS A 296 -13.77 -10.34 19.03
C LYS A 296 -13.85 -8.83 19.18
N LEU A 297 -15.05 -8.27 19.34
CA LEU A 297 -15.20 -6.83 19.58
C LEU A 297 -14.53 -6.41 20.90
N PHE A 298 -14.71 -7.18 21.96
CA PHE A 298 -14.06 -6.93 23.24
C PHE A 298 -12.53 -7.04 23.14
N GLN A 299 -12.02 -8.10 22.49
CA GLN A 299 -10.57 -8.30 22.25
C GLN A 299 -9.96 -7.17 21.42
N ALA A 300 -10.71 -6.63 20.48
CA ALA A 300 -10.34 -5.49 19.65
C ALA A 300 -10.47 -4.13 20.38
N GLY A 301 -10.86 -4.12 21.67
CA GLY A 301 -11.06 -2.88 22.43
C GLY A 301 -12.17 -2.00 21.87
N GLY A 302 -13.17 -2.58 21.20
CA GLY A 302 -14.25 -1.87 20.54
C GLY A 302 -13.98 -1.48 19.08
N ASP A 303 -12.84 -1.85 18.49
CA ASP A 303 -12.61 -1.64 17.05
C ASP A 303 -13.43 -2.61 16.20
N GLU A 304 -14.51 -2.09 15.62
CA GLU A 304 -15.43 -2.84 14.75
C GLU A 304 -14.71 -3.49 13.55
N VAL A 305 -13.75 -2.80 12.92
CA VAL A 305 -13.09 -3.33 11.72
C VAL A 305 -12.20 -4.51 12.10
N ALA A 306 -11.37 -4.35 13.13
CA ALA A 306 -10.51 -5.44 13.60
C ALA A 306 -11.33 -6.65 14.08
N ALA A 307 -12.45 -6.40 14.76
CA ALA A 307 -13.36 -7.45 15.21
C ALA A 307 -14.01 -8.20 14.03
N VAL A 308 -14.51 -7.48 13.03
CA VAL A 308 -15.14 -8.06 11.84
C VAL A 308 -14.14 -8.89 11.05
N GLU A 309 -12.96 -8.36 10.75
CA GLU A 309 -11.95 -9.09 9.96
C GLU A 309 -11.52 -10.38 10.67
N ALA A 310 -11.31 -10.33 11.99
CA ALA A 310 -10.95 -11.49 12.79
C ALA A 310 -12.08 -12.54 12.86
N ALA A 311 -13.32 -12.11 13.07
CA ALA A 311 -14.48 -12.99 13.11
C ALA A 311 -14.80 -13.60 11.74
N ALA A 312 -14.71 -12.81 10.65
CA ALA A 312 -14.92 -13.27 9.29
C ALA A 312 -13.94 -14.40 8.92
N LEU A 313 -12.68 -14.24 9.30
CA LEU A 313 -11.66 -15.28 9.12
C LEU A 313 -11.97 -16.56 9.92
N GLU A 314 -12.26 -16.42 11.22
CA GLU A 314 -12.51 -17.57 12.11
C GLU A 314 -13.78 -18.34 11.72
N LEU A 315 -14.86 -17.62 11.47
CA LEU A 315 -16.17 -18.18 11.14
C LEU A 315 -16.31 -18.52 9.65
N LYS A 316 -15.32 -18.20 8.82
CA LYS A 316 -15.34 -18.39 7.36
C LYS A 316 -16.60 -17.77 6.73
N ARG A 317 -16.88 -16.53 7.09
CA ARG A 317 -18.03 -15.73 6.63
C ARG A 317 -17.55 -14.48 5.90
N GLY A 318 -18.43 -13.89 5.09
CA GLY A 318 -18.16 -12.60 4.46
C GLY A 318 -18.10 -11.48 5.50
N ALA A 319 -17.21 -10.50 5.31
CA ALA A 319 -17.09 -9.36 6.22
C ALA A 319 -18.40 -8.54 6.29
N ASN A 320 -19.17 -8.47 5.21
CA ASN A 320 -20.46 -7.77 5.19
C ASN A 320 -21.47 -8.43 6.13
N GLU A 321 -21.75 -9.73 5.98
CA GLU A 321 -22.69 -10.42 6.88
C GLU A 321 -22.23 -10.38 8.35
N VAL A 322 -20.92 -10.46 8.60
CA VAL A 322 -20.35 -10.36 9.96
C VAL A 322 -20.55 -8.97 10.54
N LEU A 323 -20.28 -7.91 9.77
CA LEU A 323 -20.50 -6.52 10.19
C LEU A 323 -21.97 -6.26 10.53
N LEU A 324 -22.88 -6.69 9.65
CA LEU A 324 -24.32 -6.51 9.87
C LEU A 324 -24.80 -7.26 11.12
N ARG A 325 -24.32 -8.49 11.33
CA ARG A 325 -24.68 -9.27 12.51
C ARG A 325 -24.08 -8.70 13.79
N LEU A 326 -22.81 -8.28 13.77
CA LEU A 326 -22.15 -7.66 14.92
C LEU A 326 -22.92 -6.42 15.39
N ARG A 327 -23.32 -5.55 14.47
CA ARG A 327 -24.15 -4.37 14.77
C ARG A 327 -25.52 -4.77 15.34
N TYR A 328 -26.16 -5.80 14.79
CA TYR A 328 -27.43 -6.30 15.32
C TYR A 328 -27.32 -6.77 16.78
N VAL A 329 -26.30 -7.55 17.12
CA VAL A 329 -26.15 -8.12 18.48
C VAL A 329 -25.63 -7.11 19.50
N THR A 330 -25.06 -5.98 19.07
CA THR A 330 -24.52 -4.93 19.94
C THR A 330 -25.42 -3.70 20.10
N GLN A 331 -26.50 -3.63 19.32
CA GLN A 331 -27.53 -2.60 19.44
C GLN A 331 -28.66 -2.97 20.41
N CYS A 332 -28.65 -4.19 20.95
CA CYS A 332 -29.51 -4.67 22.04
C CYS A 332 -28.83 -4.44 23.40
#